data_AF-A0A950Z2X6-F1
#
_entry.id   AF-A0A950Z2X6-F1
#
_cell.length_a   1.000
_cell.length_b   1.000
_cell.length_c   1.000
_cell.angle_alpha   90.00
_cell.angle_beta   90.00
_cell.angle_gamma   90.00
#
_symmetry.space_group_name_H-M   'P 1'
#
loop_
_entity.id
_entity.type
_entity.pdbx_description
1 polymer ?
#
loop_
_entity_poly.entity_id
_entity_poly.type
_entity_poly.pdbx_seq_one_letter_code
_entity_poly.pdbx_strand_id
1 'polypeptide(L)'
;MLRYSPRYVTATLTLLISVIGFGQTEASLDFKKADRQIIRLRPSSFPQLPLTIRQELNRRGCTIPQLWGEKTPHNVIKGSFIEPTELDWAVLCSVNRTSIILVFPNASISQVRELAREADRDSLQSEGGTQIGYSRQILPIGPKQIRQYQTWGGEASSPLPMNHQGIEDAFVGKSSAVLYFYQGKWRVFTGAD
;
A
#
# COMPACT_ATOMS: atom_id res chain seq x y z
N MET A 1 -56.98 -76.34 14.19
CA MET A 1 -56.06 -75.39 14.86
C MET A 1 -55.57 -74.40 13.81
N LEU A 2 -56.16 -73.20 13.74
CA LEU A 2 -55.63 -71.94 14.29
C LEU A 2 -54.34 -71.45 13.60
N ARG A 3 -54.42 -70.43 12.73
CA ARG A 3 -54.15 -69.03 13.13
C ARG A 3 -54.33 -68.03 11.98
N TYR A 4 -54.98 -66.94 12.36
CA TYR A 4 -55.21 -65.67 11.69
C TYR A 4 -53.98 -64.77 11.87
N SER A 5 -53.64 -63.90 10.89
CA SER A 5 -52.87 -62.66 11.13
C SER A 5 -52.96 -61.71 9.92
N PRO A 6 -53.41 -60.46 10.10
CA PRO A 6 -53.35 -59.40 9.09
C PRO A 6 -52.07 -58.58 9.24
N ARG A 7 -51.60 -57.92 8.16
CA ARG A 7 -50.54 -56.90 8.24
C ARG A 7 -50.99 -55.59 7.61
N TYR A 8 -50.74 -54.56 8.42
CA TYR A 8 -51.17 -53.18 8.40
C TYR A 8 -50.55 -52.36 7.24
N VAL A 9 -51.32 -51.38 6.78
CA VAL A 9 -50.92 -50.27 5.91
C VAL A 9 -50.22 -49.21 6.77
N THR A 10 -49.04 -48.74 6.37
CA THR A 10 -48.39 -47.56 6.96
C THR A 10 -48.27 -46.46 5.91
N ALA A 11 -49.07 -45.40 6.06
CA ALA A 11 -48.93 -44.16 5.30
C ALA A 11 -47.88 -43.27 5.98
N THR A 12 -46.84 -42.88 5.25
CA THR A 12 -45.78 -41.99 5.73
C THR A 12 -46.10 -40.54 5.33
N LEU A 13 -46.28 -39.68 6.33
CA LEU A 13 -46.51 -38.24 6.19
C LEU A 13 -45.16 -37.53 6.09
N THR A 14 -44.85 -36.90 4.95
CA THR A 14 -43.63 -36.10 4.76
C THR A 14 -43.92 -34.63 5.02
N LEU A 15 -43.29 -34.06 6.06
CA LEU A 15 -43.38 -32.66 6.43
C LEU A 15 -42.28 -31.86 5.67
N LEU A 16 -42.67 -30.98 4.76
CA LEU A 16 -41.76 -30.05 4.07
C LEU A 16 -41.51 -28.83 4.95
N ILE A 17 -40.31 -28.71 5.51
CA ILE A 17 -39.83 -27.51 6.20
C ILE A 17 -39.20 -26.58 5.16
N SER A 18 -39.93 -25.52 4.80
CA SER A 18 -39.41 -24.46 3.94
C SER A 18 -38.47 -23.57 4.73
N VAL A 19 -37.16 -23.74 4.56
CA VAL A 19 -36.16 -22.82 5.12
C VAL A 19 -36.14 -21.56 4.27
N ILE A 20 -36.79 -20.49 4.74
CA ILE A 20 -36.64 -19.15 4.16
C ILE A 20 -35.27 -18.63 4.61
N GLY A 21 -34.26 -18.80 3.76
CA GLY A 21 -32.96 -18.19 3.96
C GLY A 21 -33.08 -16.67 3.81
N PHE A 22 -33.00 -15.94 4.92
CA PHE A 22 -32.71 -14.51 4.90
C PHE A 22 -31.25 -14.33 4.46
N GLY A 23 -31.03 -14.26 3.15
CA GLY A 23 -29.75 -13.84 2.60
C GLY A 23 -29.56 -12.34 2.85
N GLN A 24 -28.86 -11.98 3.92
CA GLN A 24 -28.27 -10.65 4.04
C GLN A 24 -27.25 -10.52 2.90
N THR A 25 -27.58 -9.72 1.89
CA THR A 25 -26.63 -9.30 0.87
C THR A 25 -25.77 -8.21 1.49
N GLU A 26 -24.67 -8.60 2.14
CA GLU A 26 -23.56 -7.66 2.31
C GLU A 26 -23.15 -7.20 0.91
N ALA A 27 -23.27 -5.90 0.64
CA ALA A 27 -22.86 -5.34 -0.64
C ALA A 27 -21.37 -5.64 -0.84
N SER A 28 -21.04 -6.53 -1.78
CA SER A 28 -19.66 -6.89 -2.06
C SER A 28 -18.84 -5.65 -2.42
N LEU A 29 -17.73 -5.44 -1.75
CA LEU A 29 -16.79 -4.35 -2.02
C LEU A 29 -16.29 -4.41 -3.47
N ASP A 30 -16.50 -3.32 -4.24
CA ASP A 30 -16.05 -3.21 -5.63
C ASP A 30 -14.66 -2.54 -5.72
N PHE A 31 -13.62 -3.34 -5.52
CA PHE A 31 -12.22 -2.88 -5.62
C PHE A 31 -11.85 -2.37 -7.02
N LYS A 32 -12.51 -2.86 -8.09
CA LYS A 32 -12.23 -2.39 -9.45
C LYS A 32 -12.70 -0.95 -9.62
N LYS A 33 -13.87 -0.62 -9.07
CA LYS A 33 -14.36 0.76 -9.03
C LYS A 33 -13.46 1.64 -8.18
N ALA A 34 -13.07 1.18 -7.00
CA ALA A 34 -12.17 1.94 -6.11
C ALA A 34 -10.82 2.28 -6.76
N ASP A 35 -10.19 1.33 -7.47
CA ASP A 35 -8.94 1.56 -8.22
C ASP A 35 -9.03 2.75 -9.21
N ARG A 36 -10.16 2.84 -9.93
CA ARG A 36 -10.43 3.96 -10.85
C ARG A 36 -10.69 5.28 -10.13
N GLN A 37 -11.09 5.24 -8.85
CA GLN A 37 -11.47 6.39 -8.05
C GLN A 37 -10.35 6.89 -7.12
N ILE A 38 -9.19 6.23 -7.10
CA ILE A 38 -8.03 6.71 -6.33
C ILE A 38 -7.72 8.15 -6.73
N ILE A 39 -7.70 9.03 -5.72
CA ILE A 39 -7.35 10.44 -5.89
C ILE A 39 -5.86 10.51 -6.23
N ARG A 40 -5.54 11.13 -7.36
CA ARG A 40 -4.16 11.37 -7.78
C ARG A 40 -3.98 12.85 -8.11
N LEU A 41 -3.02 13.49 -7.46
CA LEU A 41 -2.73 14.90 -7.67
C LEU A 41 -1.70 15.09 -8.80
N ARG A 42 -1.79 16.22 -9.50
CA ARG A 42 -0.78 16.59 -10.49
C ARG A 42 0.48 17.12 -9.79
N PRO A 43 1.66 17.08 -10.42
CA PRO A 43 2.89 17.66 -9.87
C PRO A 43 2.76 19.15 -9.50
N SER A 44 1.86 19.91 -10.15
CA SER A 44 1.58 21.31 -9.82
C SER A 44 0.96 21.53 -8.43
N SER A 45 0.37 20.49 -7.82
CA SER A 45 -0.18 20.54 -6.46
C SER A 45 0.89 20.51 -5.36
N PHE A 46 2.17 20.37 -5.74
CA PHE A 46 3.32 20.27 -4.82
C PHE A 46 4.31 21.41 -5.09
N PRO A 47 4.00 22.66 -4.67
CA PRO A 47 4.82 23.83 -4.97
C PRO A 47 6.22 23.78 -4.34
N GLN A 48 6.43 22.94 -3.32
CA GLN A 48 7.72 22.71 -2.69
C GLN A 48 8.72 21.97 -3.59
N LEU A 49 8.24 21.27 -4.63
CA LEU A 49 9.13 20.59 -5.57
C LEU A 49 9.87 21.59 -6.47
N PRO A 50 11.20 21.42 -6.65
CA PRO A 50 11.95 22.13 -7.67
C PRO A 50 11.25 22.08 -9.03
N LEU A 51 11.30 23.19 -9.77
CA LEU A 51 10.63 23.32 -11.06
C LEU A 51 11.05 22.20 -12.04
N THR A 52 12.34 21.88 -12.06
CA THR A 52 12.93 20.82 -12.90
C THR A 52 12.32 19.45 -12.59
N ILE A 53 12.14 19.12 -11.32
CA ILE A 53 11.49 17.87 -10.90
C ILE A 53 10.01 17.87 -11.31
N ARG A 54 9.27 18.96 -11.09
CA ARG A 54 7.86 19.05 -11.53
C ARG A 54 7.72 18.87 -13.04
N GLN A 55 8.61 19.46 -13.82
CA GLN A 55 8.64 19.29 -15.28
C GLN A 55 8.95 17.85 -15.69
N GLU A 56 9.91 17.21 -15.04
CA GLU A 56 10.26 15.80 -15.31
C GLU A 56 9.10 14.86 -14.94
N LEU A 57 8.42 15.08 -13.82
CA LEU A 57 7.22 14.33 -13.45
C LEU A 57 6.10 14.52 -14.48
N ASN A 58 5.85 15.75 -14.93
CA ASN A 58 4.87 16.02 -15.99
C ASN A 58 5.24 15.32 -17.30
N ARG A 59 6.52 15.37 -17.70
CA ARG A 59 7.04 14.70 -18.90
C ARG A 59 6.83 13.19 -18.86
N ARG A 60 6.92 12.58 -17.67
CA ARG A 60 6.64 11.15 -17.44
C ARG A 60 5.15 10.80 -17.39
N GLY A 61 4.25 11.79 -17.43
CA GLY A 61 2.81 11.58 -17.23
C GLY A 61 2.45 11.21 -15.79
N CYS A 62 3.29 11.60 -14.84
CA CYS A 62 3.16 11.22 -13.44
C CYS A 62 1.97 11.91 -12.77
N THR A 63 1.22 11.14 -11.98
CA THR A 63 0.30 11.66 -10.97
C THR A 63 0.61 11.03 -9.62
N ILE A 64 0.33 11.72 -8.52
CA ILE A 64 0.79 11.32 -7.18
C ILE A 64 -0.43 10.83 -6.41
N PRO A 65 -0.59 9.51 -6.17
CA PRO A 65 -1.75 8.96 -5.49
C PRO A 65 -1.79 9.43 -4.03
N GLN A 66 -3.00 9.58 -3.50
CA GLN A 66 -3.24 10.08 -2.15
C GLN A 66 -3.97 9.03 -1.33
N LEU A 67 -3.53 8.85 -0.08
CA LEU A 67 -4.23 8.19 1.00
C LEU A 67 -5.67 8.66 1.08
N TRP A 68 -6.54 7.71 1.35
CA TRP A 68 -7.93 7.98 1.63
C TRP A 68 -8.09 8.77 2.93
N GLY A 69 -9.04 9.71 2.97
CA GLY A 69 -9.34 10.51 4.15
C GLY A 69 -8.37 11.66 4.44
N GLU A 70 -7.14 11.60 3.94
CA GLU A 70 -6.14 12.65 4.14
C GLU A 70 -6.41 13.89 3.28
N LYS A 71 -6.38 15.06 3.93
CA LYS A 71 -6.75 16.34 3.30
C LYS A 71 -5.56 17.10 2.73
N THR A 72 -4.36 16.83 3.23
CA THR A 72 -3.15 17.53 2.80
C THR A 72 -2.42 16.71 1.74
N PRO A 73 -1.84 17.36 0.71
CA PRO A 73 -1.03 16.67 -0.28
C PRO A 73 0.17 15.96 0.39
N HIS A 74 0.32 14.67 0.10
CA HIS A 74 1.40 13.84 0.61
C HIS A 74 1.95 12.96 -0.53
N ASN A 75 2.81 11.98 -0.20
CA ASN A 75 3.54 11.16 -1.18
C ASN A 75 4.58 11.91 -2.01
N VAL A 76 5.02 13.07 -1.51
CA VAL A 76 6.19 13.82 -1.93
C VAL A 76 6.99 14.17 -0.68
N ILE A 77 8.17 13.58 -0.53
CA ILE A 77 8.99 13.72 0.68
C ILE A 77 10.39 14.25 0.34
N LYS A 78 11.00 14.94 1.30
CA LYS A 78 12.36 15.46 1.24
C LYS A 78 13.16 14.88 2.39
N GLY A 79 14.40 14.48 2.14
CA GLY A 79 15.27 13.92 3.16
C GLY A 79 16.63 13.54 2.60
N SER A 80 17.54 13.12 3.47
CA SER A 80 18.84 12.58 3.07
C SER A 80 18.70 11.08 2.86
N PHE A 81 18.41 10.65 1.63
CA PHE A 81 18.09 9.25 1.30
C PHE A 81 19.25 8.50 0.65
N ILE A 82 20.22 9.22 0.10
CA ILE A 82 21.42 8.65 -0.55
C ILE A 82 22.68 8.90 0.27
N GLU A 83 22.89 10.16 0.67
CA GLU A 83 24.07 10.59 1.43
C GLU A 83 23.65 11.44 2.64
N PRO A 84 24.38 11.41 3.78
CA PRO A 84 23.98 12.09 5.02
C PRO A 84 23.85 13.61 4.97
N THR A 85 24.51 14.26 4.01
CA THR A 85 24.60 15.73 3.95
C THR A 85 23.91 16.32 2.72
N GLU A 86 23.39 15.48 1.84
CA GLU A 86 22.66 15.91 0.65
C GLU A 86 21.15 15.77 0.89
N LEU A 87 20.36 16.65 0.28
CA LEU A 87 18.91 16.58 0.35
C LEU A 87 18.35 16.10 -0.98
N ASP A 88 17.62 15.01 -0.89
CA ASP A 88 16.97 14.34 -2.01
C ASP A 88 15.46 14.59 -1.97
N TRP A 89 14.81 14.35 -3.10
CA TRP A 89 13.36 14.24 -3.17
C TRP A 89 12.95 12.82 -3.51
N ALA A 90 11.93 12.30 -2.84
CA ALA A 90 11.26 11.07 -3.26
C ALA A 90 9.78 11.33 -3.52
N VAL A 91 9.27 10.77 -4.61
CA VAL A 91 7.89 10.96 -5.08
C VAL A 91 7.28 9.61 -5.42
N LEU A 92 6.13 9.28 -4.83
CA LEU A 92 5.35 8.13 -5.27
C LEU A 92 4.61 8.52 -6.55
N CYS A 93 5.12 8.01 -7.67
CA CYS A 93 4.69 8.37 -9.00
C CYS A 93 3.83 7.28 -9.62
N SER A 94 2.55 7.57 -9.84
CA SER A 94 1.63 6.68 -10.56
C SER A 94 1.49 7.08 -12.02
N VAL A 95 1.74 6.10 -12.90
CA VAL A 95 1.47 6.17 -14.34
C VAL A 95 0.63 4.95 -14.70
N ASN A 96 -0.52 5.16 -15.33
CA ASN A 96 -1.43 4.09 -15.75
C ASN A 96 -1.84 3.13 -14.61
N ARG A 97 -2.03 3.65 -13.38
CA ARG A 97 -2.40 2.90 -12.16
C ARG A 97 -1.31 1.94 -11.67
N THR A 98 -0.07 2.24 -11.98
CA THR A 98 1.10 1.58 -11.41
C THR A 98 2.00 2.64 -10.80
N SER A 99 2.26 2.51 -9.50
CA SER A 99 3.09 3.43 -8.75
C SER A 99 4.53 2.95 -8.66
N ILE A 100 5.45 3.90 -8.71
CA ILE A 100 6.87 3.69 -8.46
C ILE A 100 7.42 4.84 -7.63
N ILE A 101 8.33 4.57 -6.71
CA ILE A 101 9.03 5.61 -5.98
C ILE A 101 10.17 6.13 -6.86
N LEU A 102 10.08 7.40 -7.24
CA LEU A 102 11.15 8.13 -7.93
C LEU A 102 11.97 8.90 -6.91
N VAL A 103 13.26 8.58 -6.79
CA VAL A 103 14.21 9.34 -5.96
C VAL A 103 15.05 10.22 -6.86
N PHE A 104 15.11 11.52 -6.56
CA PHE A 104 15.87 12.56 -7.24
C PHE A 104 17.02 13.01 -6.34
N PRO A 105 18.22 12.40 -6.48
CA PRO A 105 19.35 12.73 -5.64
C PRO A 105 19.77 14.19 -5.81
N ASN A 106 20.04 14.89 -4.72
CA ASN A 106 20.46 16.30 -4.70
C ASN A 106 19.58 17.19 -5.60
N ALA A 107 18.25 16.95 -5.58
CA ALA A 107 17.26 17.62 -6.43
C ALA A 107 17.53 17.57 -7.95
N SER A 108 18.32 16.60 -8.42
CA SER A 108 18.70 16.42 -9.83
C SER A 108 17.82 15.41 -10.56
N ILE A 109 17.64 15.63 -11.87
CA ILE A 109 16.96 14.72 -12.79
C ILE A 109 17.93 13.79 -13.56
N SER A 110 19.24 13.94 -13.37
CA SER A 110 20.25 13.18 -14.13
C SER A 110 20.43 11.73 -13.65
N GLN A 111 20.08 11.44 -12.40
CA GLN A 111 20.33 10.15 -11.75
C GLN A 111 19.11 9.63 -10.99
N VAL A 112 17.92 9.84 -11.56
CA VAL A 112 16.66 9.39 -10.95
C VAL A 112 16.72 7.88 -10.68
N ARG A 113 16.43 7.48 -9.44
CA ARG A 113 16.32 6.07 -9.04
C ARG A 113 14.86 5.66 -8.99
N GLU A 114 14.60 4.41 -9.34
CA GLU A 114 13.27 3.81 -9.44
C GLU A 114 13.18 2.64 -8.45
N LEU A 115 12.23 2.68 -7.52
CA LEU A 115 12.08 1.69 -6.43
C LEU A 115 10.63 1.26 -6.25
N ALA A 116 10.43 0.05 -5.70
CA ALA A 116 9.15 -0.45 -5.19
C ALA A 116 7.96 -0.25 -6.15
N ARG A 117 8.11 -0.73 -7.39
CA ARG A 117 7.03 -0.70 -8.38
C ARG A 117 5.89 -1.64 -7.98
N GLU A 118 4.66 -1.15 -8.01
CA GLU A 118 3.46 -1.91 -7.63
C GLU A 118 2.20 -1.39 -8.36
N ALA A 119 1.17 -2.21 -8.52
CA ALA A 119 -0.12 -1.71 -9.01
C ALA A 119 -0.85 -0.95 -7.88
N ASP A 120 -1.44 0.20 -8.19
CA ASP A 120 -2.10 1.04 -7.18
C ASP A 120 -3.24 0.30 -6.44
N ARG A 121 -3.89 -0.62 -7.14
CA ARG A 121 -4.98 -1.43 -6.60
C ARG A 121 -4.54 -2.37 -5.48
N ASP A 122 -3.26 -2.73 -5.44
CA ASP A 122 -2.73 -3.70 -4.48
C ASP A 122 -2.57 -3.04 -3.09
N SER A 123 -2.62 -1.71 -3.04
CA SER A 123 -2.68 -0.90 -1.82
C SER A 123 -4.08 -0.36 -1.51
N LEU A 124 -5.13 -0.97 -2.06
CA LEU A 124 -6.51 -0.68 -1.66
C LEU A 124 -6.91 -1.56 -0.48
N GLN A 125 -7.64 -0.98 0.47
CA GLN A 125 -8.25 -1.73 1.56
C GLN A 125 -9.63 -1.20 1.95
N SER A 126 -10.37 -2.01 2.71
CA SER A 126 -11.61 -1.54 3.35
C SER A 126 -11.26 -0.55 4.46
N GLU A 127 -11.90 0.62 4.43
CA GLU A 127 -11.77 1.68 5.44
C GLU A 127 -12.93 1.62 6.46
N GLY A 128 -13.74 0.55 6.40
CA GLY A 128 -14.94 0.36 7.21
C GLY A 128 -16.24 0.48 6.40
N GLY A 129 -17.22 -0.37 6.74
CA GLY A 129 -18.48 -0.45 5.99
C GLY A 129 -18.24 -0.82 4.52
N THR A 130 -18.75 0.01 3.60
CA THR A 130 -18.61 -0.17 2.14
C THR A 130 -17.50 0.69 1.51
N GLN A 131 -16.69 1.38 2.32
CA GLN A 131 -15.67 2.30 1.85
C GLN A 131 -14.37 1.56 1.56
N ILE A 132 -13.77 1.86 0.41
CA ILE A 132 -12.47 1.34 -0.01
C ILE A 132 -11.55 2.52 -0.26
N GLY A 133 -10.38 2.51 0.37
CA GLY A 133 -9.39 3.58 0.34
C GLY A 133 -8.06 3.13 -0.23
N TYR A 134 -7.36 4.04 -0.90
CA TYR A 134 -5.95 3.86 -1.20
C TYR A 134 -5.14 4.11 0.07
N SER A 135 -4.17 3.24 0.34
CA SER A 135 -3.51 3.17 1.63
C SER A 135 -1.99 3.00 1.52
N ARG A 136 -1.37 3.37 0.39
CA ARG A 136 0.09 3.44 0.27
C ARG A 136 0.61 4.83 0.56
N GLN A 137 1.63 4.92 1.43
CA GLN A 137 2.29 6.16 1.78
C GLN A 137 3.81 6.01 1.82
N ILE A 138 4.53 7.02 1.33
CA ILE A 138 5.96 7.16 1.57
C ILE A 138 6.26 8.21 2.64
N LEU A 139 7.19 7.89 3.54
CA LEU A 139 7.60 8.75 4.66
C LEU A 139 9.13 8.76 4.81
N PRO A 140 9.74 9.88 5.21
CA PRO A 140 11.14 9.88 5.61
C PRO A 140 11.28 9.20 6.98
N ILE A 141 12.17 8.23 7.11
CA ILE A 141 12.40 7.50 8.35
C ILE A 141 13.84 7.68 8.86
N GLY A 142 13.99 7.98 10.15
CA GLY A 142 15.28 8.29 10.75
C GLY A 142 16.07 7.05 11.19
N PRO A 143 17.41 7.16 11.32
CA PRO A 143 18.29 6.06 11.74
C PRO A 143 17.83 5.25 12.96
N LYS A 144 17.24 5.91 13.96
CA LYS A 144 16.76 5.25 15.18
C LYS A 144 15.63 4.28 14.88
N GLN A 145 14.68 4.68 14.04
CA GLN A 145 13.55 3.84 13.67
C GLN A 145 13.98 2.73 12.70
N ILE A 146 14.92 2.99 11.78
CA ILE A 146 15.46 1.95 10.88
C ILE A 146 16.06 0.79 11.68
N ARG A 147 16.76 1.07 12.78
CA ARG A 147 17.29 0.02 13.67
C ARG A 147 16.20 -0.87 14.29
N GLN A 148 14.99 -0.34 14.48
CA GLN A 148 13.85 -1.14 14.96
C GLN A 148 13.41 -2.13 13.89
N TYR A 149 13.31 -1.69 12.63
CA TYR A 149 13.02 -2.55 11.48
C TYR A 149 14.07 -3.66 11.31
N GLN A 150 15.36 -3.35 11.45
CA GLN A 150 16.41 -4.38 11.43
C GLN A 150 16.22 -5.43 12.53
N THR A 151 15.79 -4.99 13.72
CA THR A 151 15.56 -5.89 14.86
C THR A 151 14.38 -6.82 14.56
N TRP A 152 13.31 -6.29 13.99
CA TRP A 152 12.12 -7.05 13.61
C TRP A 152 12.40 -8.07 12.49
N GLY A 153 13.13 -7.67 11.46
CA GLY A 153 13.52 -8.54 10.34
C GLY A 153 14.62 -9.56 10.66
N GLY A 154 15.09 -9.65 11.91
CA GLY A 154 16.17 -10.58 12.30
C GLY A 154 17.57 -10.17 11.86
N GLU A 155 17.76 -8.94 11.36
CA GLU A 155 19.04 -8.37 10.91
C GLU A 155 19.70 -7.46 11.96
N ALA A 156 19.38 -7.65 13.25
CA ALA A 156 19.78 -6.79 14.38
C ALA A 156 21.29 -6.53 14.50
N SER A 157 22.13 -7.33 13.84
CA SER A 157 23.60 -7.29 13.88
C SER A 157 24.25 -6.72 12.62
N SER A 158 23.48 -6.22 11.64
CA SER A 158 24.07 -5.65 10.43
C SER A 158 24.81 -4.33 10.77
N PRO A 159 26.15 -4.25 10.61
CA PRO A 159 26.97 -3.13 11.06
C PRO A 159 26.86 -1.90 10.15
N LEU A 160 25.73 -1.74 9.47
CA LEU A 160 25.49 -0.66 8.53
C LEU A 160 25.48 0.66 9.33
N PRO A 161 26.36 1.62 9.03
CA PRO A 161 26.24 2.95 9.60
C PRO A 161 24.91 3.55 9.14
N MET A 162 23.94 3.59 10.06
CA MET A 162 22.67 4.30 9.89
C MET A 162 22.91 5.79 10.15
N ASN A 163 23.45 6.47 9.16
CA ASN A 163 23.90 7.87 9.27
C ASN A 163 23.03 8.85 8.47
N HIS A 164 22.04 8.36 7.75
CA HIS A 164 21.08 9.17 6.99
C HIS A 164 19.67 8.55 7.06
N GLN A 165 18.69 9.23 6.46
CA GLN A 165 17.30 8.78 6.48
C GLN A 165 17.08 7.67 5.44
N GLY A 166 16.09 6.82 5.69
CA GLY A 166 15.52 5.92 4.70
C GLY A 166 14.20 6.45 4.15
N ILE A 167 13.62 5.69 3.24
CA ILE A 167 12.24 5.87 2.78
C ILE A 167 11.44 4.71 3.34
N GLU A 168 10.49 4.99 4.22
CA GLU A 168 9.46 4.03 4.62
C GLU A 168 8.39 4.01 3.54
N ASP A 169 8.12 2.82 3.00
CA ASP A 169 7.06 2.51 2.04
C ASP A 169 6.01 1.68 2.78
N ALA A 170 4.92 2.34 3.16
CA ALA A 170 3.91 1.78 4.05
C ALA A 170 2.63 1.47 3.28
N PHE A 171 2.10 0.26 3.47
CA PHE A 171 0.67 -0.02 3.38
C PHE A 171 0.07 0.28 4.75
N VAL A 172 -0.45 1.50 4.91
CA VAL A 172 -0.89 2.07 6.19
C VAL A 172 -1.82 1.12 6.95
N GLY A 173 -1.45 0.82 8.20
CA GLY A 173 -2.22 -0.06 9.08
C GLY A 173 -2.12 -1.56 8.77
N LYS A 174 -1.28 -1.95 7.80
CA LYS A 174 -1.08 -3.35 7.38
C LYS A 174 0.38 -3.78 7.46
N SER A 175 1.22 -3.14 6.67
CA SER A 175 2.60 -3.54 6.48
C SER A 175 3.47 -2.37 6.07
N SER A 176 4.78 -2.51 6.25
CA SER A 176 5.72 -1.49 5.79
C SER A 176 7.11 -2.08 5.57
N ALA A 177 7.83 -1.43 4.67
CA ALA A 177 9.25 -1.71 4.44
C ALA A 177 10.05 -0.41 4.43
N VAL A 178 11.29 -0.48 4.91
CA VAL A 178 12.26 0.60 4.83
C VAL A 178 13.21 0.35 3.68
N LEU A 179 13.24 1.28 2.73
CA LEU A 179 14.22 1.36 1.65
C LEU A 179 15.39 2.23 2.14
N TYR A 180 16.56 1.63 2.33
CA TYR A 180 17.76 2.32 2.83
C TYR A 180 18.91 2.18 1.84
N PHE A 181 19.55 3.29 1.47
CA PHE A 181 20.68 3.26 0.54
C PHE A 181 21.99 3.02 1.29
N TYR A 182 22.77 2.05 0.85
CA TYR A 182 24.07 1.75 1.44
C TYR A 182 25.03 1.13 0.41
N GLN A 183 26.24 1.69 0.31
CA GLN A 183 27.29 1.20 -0.59
C GLN A 183 26.81 1.01 -2.04
N GLY A 184 26.08 2.00 -2.57
CA GLY A 184 25.59 1.96 -3.95
C GLY A 184 24.36 1.08 -4.17
N LYS A 185 23.77 0.50 -3.11
CA LYS A 185 22.65 -0.44 -3.20
C LYS A 185 21.51 -0.05 -2.28
N TRP A 186 20.29 -0.27 -2.74
CA TRP A 186 19.10 -0.19 -1.90
C TRP A 186 18.93 -1.50 -1.12
N ARG A 187 18.83 -1.38 0.20
CA ARG A 187 18.47 -2.44 1.13
C ARG A 187 17.01 -2.26 1.53
N VAL A 188 16.35 -3.38 1.79
CA VAL A 188 14.95 -3.41 2.21
C VAL A 188 14.90 -4.07 3.58
N PHE A 189 14.34 -3.38 4.56
CA PHE A 189 14.06 -3.95 5.89
C PHE A 189 12.55 -3.98 6.09
N THR A 190 11.98 -5.16 6.29
CA THR A 190 10.53 -5.33 6.52
C THR A 190 10.20 -5.12 7.99
N GLY A 191 8.96 -4.67 8.27
CA GLY A 191 8.44 -4.58 9.63
C GLY A 191 8.15 -5.96 10.24
N ALA A 192 7.60 -5.95 11.46
CA ALA A 192 7.22 -7.17 12.22
C ALA A 192 5.79 -7.68 11.91
N ASP A 193 5.15 -7.10 10.90
CA ASP A 193 3.76 -7.28 10.50
C ASP A 193 3.35 -8.74 10.22
#